data_AF-F3KLI7-F1
#
_entry.id   AF-F3KLI7-F1
#
_cell.length_a   1.000
_cell.length_b   1.000
_cell.length_c   1.000
_cell.angle_alpha   90.00
_cell.angle_beta   90.00
_cell.angle_gamma   90.00
#
_symmetry.space_group_name_H-M   'P 1'
#
loop_
_entity.id
_entity.type
_entity.pdbx_description
1 polymer ?
#
loop_
_entity_poly.entity_id
_entity_poly.type
_entity_poly.pdbx_seq_one_letter_code
_entity_poly.pdbx_strand_id
1 'polypeptide(L)'
;MAYSTFGQVVGVRKYVNGNIEIDFYHDDEIIEYKYSVNSNVPGNFPKELAETLASTLATDICIEIYFEENGNPSHIELEECDYDDEDE
;
A
#
# COMPACT_ATOMS: atom_id res chain seq x y z
N MET A 1 3.87 18.96 8.02
CA MET A 1 4.89 17.87 8.17
C MET A 1 4.47 16.76 7.24
N ALA A 2 5.34 16.33 6.33
CA ALA A 2 5.10 15.09 5.59
C ALA A 2 5.30 13.93 6.57
N TYR A 3 4.32 13.06 6.68
CA TYR A 3 4.43 11.79 7.42
C TYR A 3 4.53 10.68 6.39
N SER A 4 5.30 9.67 6.73
CA SER A 4 5.47 8.47 5.93
C SER A 4 5.26 7.25 6.81
N THR A 5 4.92 6.13 6.19
CA THR A 5 4.73 4.85 6.84
C THR A 5 5.42 3.78 6.02
N PHE A 6 6.44 3.17 6.62
CA PHE A 6 7.14 2.03 6.07
C PHE A 6 6.44 0.73 6.47
N GLY A 7 6.35 -0.23 5.55
CA GLY A 7 5.77 -1.53 5.83
C GLY A 7 5.79 -2.45 4.62
N GLN A 8 5.19 -3.62 4.78
CA GLN A 8 5.21 -4.67 3.77
C GLN A 8 3.84 -4.83 3.12
N VAL A 9 3.80 -4.88 1.80
CA VAL A 9 2.61 -5.28 1.06
C VAL A 9 2.51 -6.80 1.11
N VAL A 10 1.58 -7.31 1.91
CA VAL A 10 1.37 -8.76 2.10
C VAL A 10 0.27 -9.32 1.19
N GLY A 11 -0.54 -8.44 0.58
CA GLY A 11 -1.61 -8.85 -0.32
C GLY A 11 -2.02 -7.74 -1.29
N VAL A 12 -2.25 -8.08 -2.56
CA VAL A 12 -2.89 -7.18 -3.52
C VAL A 12 -3.96 -7.92 -4.31
N ARG A 13 -5.19 -7.41 -4.26
CA ARG A 13 -6.39 -8.02 -4.85
C ARG A 13 -7.02 -7.06 -5.84
N LYS A 14 -6.88 -7.35 -7.14
CA LYS A 14 -7.51 -6.59 -8.23
C LYS A 14 -8.79 -7.29 -8.69
N TYR A 15 -9.91 -6.61 -8.57
CA TYR A 15 -11.23 -7.13 -8.94
C TYR A 15 -11.59 -6.79 -10.39
N VAL A 16 -12.44 -7.61 -11.00
CA VAL A 16 -12.92 -7.42 -12.38
C VAL A 16 -13.70 -6.11 -12.59
N ASN A 17 -14.24 -5.53 -11.51
CA ASN A 17 -14.93 -4.25 -11.52
C ASN A 17 -13.98 -3.03 -11.45
N GLY A 18 -12.66 -3.26 -11.42
CA GLY A 18 -11.64 -2.22 -11.34
C GLY A 18 -11.28 -1.79 -9.91
N ASN A 19 -11.92 -2.34 -8.88
CA ASN A 19 -11.51 -2.10 -7.50
C ASN A 19 -10.19 -2.81 -7.20
N ILE A 20 -9.42 -2.23 -6.29
CA ILE A 20 -8.15 -2.79 -5.82
C ILE A 20 -8.15 -2.73 -4.30
N GLU A 21 -7.81 -3.83 -3.64
CA GLU A 21 -7.54 -3.91 -2.21
C GLU A 21 -6.07 -4.28 -2.00
N ILE A 22 -5.46 -3.67 -1.00
CA ILE A 22 -4.06 -3.83 -0.63
C ILE A 22 -4.01 -4.06 0.87
N ASP A 23 -3.37 -5.15 1.26
CA ASP A 23 -3.08 -5.48 2.65
C ASP A 23 -1.66 -5.03 2.95
N PHE A 24 -1.52 -4.07 3.86
CA PHE A 24 -0.25 -3.45 4.22
C PHE A 24 0.08 -3.74 5.69
N TYR A 25 1.13 -4.50 5.93
CA TYR A 25 1.61 -4.86 7.25
C TYR A 25 2.57 -3.78 7.78
N HIS A 26 2.23 -3.20 8.94
CA HIS A 26 3.00 -2.15 9.60
C HIS A 26 2.74 -2.20 11.11
N ASP A 27 3.79 -2.09 11.94
CA ASP A 27 3.70 -2.07 13.41
C ASP A 27 2.83 -3.20 14.00
N ASP A 28 3.03 -4.44 13.53
CA ASP A 28 2.25 -5.63 13.92
C ASP A 28 0.74 -5.59 13.60
N GLU A 29 0.32 -4.65 12.76
CA GLU A 29 -1.06 -4.51 12.30
C GLU A 29 -1.16 -4.61 10.76
N ILE A 30 -2.29 -5.14 10.27
CA ILE A 30 -2.62 -5.11 8.85
C ILE A 30 -3.56 -3.94 8.59
N ILE A 31 -3.08 -2.97 7.82
CA ILE A 31 -3.82 -1.83 7.33
C ILE A 31 -4.37 -2.15 5.94
N GLU A 32 -5.69 -2.09 5.79
CA GLU A 32 -6.36 -2.32 4.51
C GLU A 32 -6.52 -1.00 3.73
N TYR A 33 -5.84 -0.92 2.59
CA TYR A 33 -6.03 0.16 1.61
C TYR A 33 -6.91 -0.31 0.46
N LYS A 34 -7.80 0.57 0.02
CA LYS A 34 -8.75 0.29 -1.05
C LYS A 34 -8.83 1.43 -2.04
N TYR A 35 -8.75 1.08 -3.30
CA TYR A 35 -9.17 1.91 -4.42
C TYR A 35 -10.51 1.39 -4.96
N SER A 36 -11.46 2.30 -5.12
CA SER A 36 -12.79 2.00 -5.66
C SER A 36 -13.07 2.93 -6.84
N VAL A 37 -13.52 2.35 -7.95
CA VAL A 37 -13.98 3.11 -9.12
C VAL A 37 -15.33 3.77 -8.84
N ASN A 38 -16.09 3.22 -7.88
CA ASN A 38 -17.42 3.69 -7.54
C ASN A 38 -17.36 4.84 -6.54
N SER A 39 -17.86 6.01 -6.93
CA SER A 39 -17.94 7.21 -6.07
C SER A 39 -18.81 7.03 -4.81
N ASN A 40 -19.63 5.96 -4.74
CA ASN A 40 -20.48 5.65 -3.58
C ASN A 40 -19.73 4.89 -2.47
N VAL A 41 -18.58 4.28 -2.78
CA VAL A 41 -17.72 3.62 -1.79
C VAL A 41 -16.38 4.33 -1.85
N PRO A 42 -16.13 5.33 -0.97
CA PRO A 42 -14.89 6.08 -1.02
C PRO A 42 -13.72 5.14 -0.74
N GLY A 43 -12.78 5.09 -1.68
CA GLY A 43 -11.46 4.51 -1.46
C GLY A 43 -10.63 5.42 -0.56
N ASN A 44 -9.69 4.83 0.19
CA ASN A 44 -8.69 5.56 0.98
C ASN A 44 -7.30 5.55 0.32
N PHE A 45 -7.20 5.00 -0.90
CA PHE A 45 -5.93 4.90 -1.62
C PHE A 45 -6.05 5.47 -3.05
N PRO A 46 -5.07 6.26 -3.52
CA PRO A 46 -5.07 6.80 -4.87
C PRO A 46 -5.03 5.71 -5.93
N LYS A 47 -5.72 5.96 -7.05
CA LYS A 47 -5.78 5.04 -8.18
C LYS A 47 -4.39 4.64 -8.68
N GLU A 48 -3.54 5.62 -8.96
CA GLU A 48 -2.25 5.37 -9.62
C GLU A 48 -1.32 4.54 -8.74
N LEU A 49 -1.31 4.80 -7.43
CA LEU A 49 -0.55 4.01 -6.46
C LEU A 49 -1.12 2.59 -6.33
N ALA A 50 -2.45 2.45 -6.27
CA ALA A 50 -3.10 1.15 -6.22
C ALA A 50 -2.80 0.31 -7.47
N GLU A 51 -2.87 0.91 -8.65
CA GLU A 51 -2.56 0.25 -9.91
C GLU A 51 -1.09 -0.11 -10.03
N THR A 52 -0.19 0.70 -9.46
CA THR A 52 1.25 0.41 -9.41
C THR A 52 1.50 -0.84 -8.57
N LEU A 53 0.99 -0.88 -7.33
CA LEU A 53 1.11 -2.05 -6.44
C LEU A 53 0.47 -3.30 -7.05
N ALA A 54 -0.72 -3.15 -7.65
CA ALA A 54 -1.39 -4.25 -8.33
C ALA A 54 -0.69 -4.71 -9.61
N SER A 55 0.10 -3.85 -10.26
CA SER A 55 0.88 -4.23 -11.45
C SER A 55 2.19 -4.92 -11.06
N THR A 56 2.77 -4.53 -9.92
CA THR A 56 3.95 -5.21 -9.37
C THR A 56 3.62 -6.66 -8.99
N LEU A 57 2.37 -6.98 -8.64
CA LEU A 57 1.84 -8.33 -8.31
C LEU A 57 2.62 -9.10 -7.24
N ALA A 58 3.66 -8.52 -6.66
CA ALA A 58 4.46 -9.13 -5.64
C ALA A 58 3.76 -8.92 -4.30
N THR A 59 3.31 -10.03 -3.70
CA THR A 59 3.25 -10.11 -2.25
C THR A 59 4.70 -10.07 -1.75
N ASP A 60 4.91 -9.51 -0.57
CA ASP A 60 6.21 -9.43 0.11
C ASP A 60 7.18 -8.34 -0.41
N ILE A 61 6.66 -7.22 -0.90
CA ILE A 61 7.47 -6.01 -1.16
C ILE A 61 7.38 -5.04 0.00
N CYS A 62 8.51 -4.45 0.39
CA CYS A 62 8.51 -3.36 1.36
C CYS A 62 8.43 -2.03 0.63
N ILE A 63 7.57 -1.16 1.14
CA ILE A 63 7.32 0.15 0.57
C ILE A 63 7.25 1.17 1.69
N GLU A 64 7.62 2.40 1.36
CA GLU A 64 7.30 3.56 2.18
C GLU A 64 6.19 4.36 1.50
N ILE A 65 5.08 4.55 2.21
CA ILE A 65 3.95 5.35 1.76
C ILE A 65 4.11 6.75 2.34
N TYR A 66 4.23 7.75 1.49
CA TYR A 66 4.30 9.15 1.89
C TYR A 66 2.94 9.80 1.77
N PHE A 67 2.59 10.62 2.76
CA PHE A 67 1.27 11.22 2.80
C PHE A 67 1.31 12.75 2.85
N GLU A 68 0.26 13.36 2.30
CA GLU A 68 0.02 14.79 2.38
C GLU A 68 -0.56 15.19 3.74
N GLU A 69 -0.54 16.49 4.06
CA GLU A 69 -1.05 17.04 5.33
C GLU A 69 -2.53 16.72 5.63
N ASN A 70 -3.28 16.26 4.63
CA ASN A 70 -4.72 15.97 4.70
C ASN A 70 -5.07 14.52 5.12
N GLY A 71 -4.10 13.61 5.27
CA GLY A 71 -4.38 12.18 5.51
C GLY A 71 -4.10 11.25 4.33
N ASN A 72 -3.95 11.79 3.12
CA ASN A 72 -3.99 11.01 1.89
C ASN A 72 -2.60 10.58 1.41
N PRO A 73 -2.45 9.34 0.93
CA PRO A 73 -1.22 8.91 0.26
C PRO A 73 -0.93 9.77 -0.97
N SER A 74 0.33 10.16 -1.15
CA SER A 74 0.81 11.03 -2.22
C SER A 74 1.70 10.27 -3.22
N HIS A 75 2.67 9.52 -2.72
CA HIS A 75 3.56 8.67 -3.51
C HIS A 75 4.04 7.49 -2.66
N ILE A 76 4.58 6.48 -3.36
CA ILE A 76 5.19 5.30 -2.76
C ILE A 76 6.64 5.19 -3.24
N GLU A 77 7.52 4.77 -2.35
CA GLU A 77 8.89 4.38 -2.68
C GLU A 77 9.07 2.89 -2.40
N LEU A 78 9.78 2.19 -3.29
CA LEU A 78 10.15 0.79 -3.08
C LEU A 78 11.36 0.79 -2.18
N GLU A 79 11.27 0.05 -1.08
CA GLU A 79 12.32 -0.06 -0.09
C GLU A 79 12.84 -1.49 -0.01
N GLU A 80 14.07 -1.63 0.45
CA GLU A 80 14.59 -2.94 0.82
C GLU A 80 13.86 -3.39 2.09
N CYS A 81 13.32 -4.60 2.07
CA CYS A 81 12.85 -5.20 3.30
C CYS A 81 14.08 -5.47 4.17
N ASP A 82 14.17 -4.79 5.31
CA ASP A 82 15.05 -5.21 6.41
C ASP A 82 14.46 -6.51 6.98
N TYR A 83 14.63 -7.59 6.24
CA TYR A 83 14.77 -8.89 6.87
C TYR A 83 16.12 -8.76 7.58
N ASP A 84 16.10 -8.39 8.85
CA ASP A 84 17.26 -8.57 9.71
C ASP A 84 17.79 -9.97 9.39
N ASP A 85 18.98 -10.04 8.78
CA ASP A 85 19.79 -11.25 8.65
C ASP A 85 20.22 -11.66 10.07
N GLU A 86 19.26 -11.93 10.97
CA GLU A 86 19.45 -12.72 12.18
C GLU A 86 19.48 -14.22 11.79
N ASP A 87 20.25 -14.55 10.76
CA ASP A 87 20.91 -15.85 10.65
C ASP A 87 22.17 -15.79 11.56
N GLU A 88 21.96 -15.87 12.89
CA GLU A 88 22.85 -16.59 13.82
C GLU A 88 22.13 -17.10 15.09
#